data_AF-A0A5J4WTC5-F1
#
_entry.id   AF-A0A5J4WTC5-F1
#
_cell.length_a   1.000
_cell.length_b   1.000
_cell.length_c   1.000
_cell.angle_alpha   90.00
_cell.angle_beta   90.00
_cell.angle_gamma   90.00
#
_symmetry.space_group_name_H-M   'P 1'
#
loop_
_entity.id
_entity.type
_entity.pdbx_description
1 polymer ?
#
loop_
_entity_poly.entity_id
_entity_poly.type
_entity_poly.pdbx_seq_one_letter_code
_entity_poly.pdbx_strand_id
1 'polypeptide(L)'
;MDCDPISTTGVIANYWSLFRRTDGALVITLTANKNNWSKGLLISADGNILTFNRSVIAGIGTNNGATNGTINYSAGNPILQGVNRVGTEGGFYSNGANAFWSPCITI
;
A
#
# COMPACT_ATOMS: atom_id res chain seq x y z
N MET A 1 24.02 -8.88 -22.31
CA MET A 1 24.00 -8.99 -20.83
C MET A 1 24.35 -7.60 -20.34
N ASP A 2 23.34 -6.83 -19.95
CA ASP A 2 23.54 -5.44 -19.57
C ASP A 2 23.72 -5.36 -18.06
N CYS A 3 24.99 -5.36 -17.67
CA CYS A 3 25.44 -5.02 -16.33
C CYS A 3 26.53 -3.95 -16.52
N ASP A 4 26.25 -2.72 -16.11
CA ASP A 4 27.31 -1.74 -15.90
C ASP A 4 27.76 -1.86 -14.44
N PRO A 5 28.96 -2.42 -14.17
CA PRO A 5 29.46 -2.64 -12.82
C PRO A 5 29.89 -1.33 -12.11
N ILE A 6 29.77 -0.16 -12.75
CA ILE A 6 30.27 1.12 -12.25
C ILE A 6 29.31 2.30 -12.41
N SER A 7 28.05 2.09 -12.79
CA SER A 7 27.09 3.20 -12.89
C SER A 7 26.82 3.83 -11.52
N THR A 8 27.63 4.81 -11.17
CA THR A 8 27.45 5.74 -10.04
C THR A 8 26.57 6.94 -10.43
N THR A 9 26.21 7.06 -11.72
CA THR A 9 25.34 8.13 -12.25
C THR A 9 24.43 7.70 -13.43
N GLY A 10 24.37 6.42 -13.79
CA GLY A 10 23.66 5.93 -14.97
C GLY A 10 22.14 5.88 -14.78
N VAL A 11 21.47 6.89 -15.34
CA VAL A 11 20.02 6.92 -15.50
C VAL A 11 19.64 5.91 -16.58
N ILE A 12 19.34 4.67 -16.19
CA ILE A 12 18.75 3.71 -17.13
C ILE A 12 17.26 4.05 -17.26
N ALA A 13 16.87 4.51 -18.45
CA ALA A 13 15.47 4.79 -18.76
C ALA A 13 14.61 3.53 -18.50
N ASN A 14 13.39 3.71 -18.01
CA ASN A 14 12.43 2.65 -17.68
C ASN A 14 12.76 1.77 -16.44
N TYR A 15 13.79 2.09 -15.66
CA TYR A 15 14.03 1.48 -14.35
C TYR A 15 13.38 2.29 -13.24
N TRP A 16 13.06 1.66 -12.12
CA TRP A 16 12.69 2.37 -10.90
C TRP A 16 13.94 2.94 -10.23
N SER A 17 13.83 4.17 -9.77
CA SER A 17 14.86 4.91 -9.05
C SER A 17 14.34 5.35 -7.70
N LEU A 18 15.21 5.26 -6.69
CA LEU A 18 15.04 5.86 -5.37
C LEU A 18 16.00 7.04 -5.26
N PHE A 19 15.49 8.21 -4.91
CA PHE A 19 16.36 9.37 -4.67
C PHE A 19 15.76 10.35 -3.66
N ARG A 20 16.65 11.13 -3.04
CA ARG A 20 16.30 12.26 -2.18
C ARG A 20 16.28 13.55 -2.99
N ARG A 21 15.24 14.36 -2.82
CA ARG A 21 15.12 15.70 -3.40
C ARG A 21 15.95 16.73 -2.63
N THR A 22 16.16 17.90 -3.24
CA THR A 22 16.84 19.03 -2.61
C THR A 22 16.07 19.60 -1.41
N ASP A 23 14.75 19.47 -1.40
CA ASP A 23 13.89 19.85 -0.28
C ASP A 23 13.84 18.80 0.85
N GLY A 24 14.53 17.67 0.70
CA GLY A 24 14.60 16.60 1.69
C GLY A 24 13.59 15.46 1.51
N ALA A 25 12.64 15.57 0.57
CA ALA A 25 11.67 14.50 0.31
C ALA A 25 12.30 13.25 -0.33
N LEU A 26 11.76 12.06 -0.01
CA LEU A 26 12.19 10.77 -0.59
C LEU A 26 11.22 10.35 -1.70
N VAL A 27 11.74 9.97 -2.86
CA VAL A 27 10.93 9.65 -4.04
C VAL A 27 11.33 8.30 -4.63
N ILE A 28 10.31 7.49 -4.96
CA ILE A 28 10.42 6.28 -5.78
C ILE A 28 9.63 6.52 -7.07
N THR A 29 10.31 6.55 -8.21
CA THR A 29 9.66 6.73 -9.51
C THR A 29 10.49 6.12 -10.64
N LEU A 30 9.90 5.97 -11.82
CA LEU A 30 10.68 5.62 -13.01
C LEU A 30 11.75 6.70 -13.25
N THR A 31 12.95 6.31 -13.65
CA THR A 31 14.07 7.25 -13.84
C THR A 31 13.72 8.38 -14.82
N ALA A 32 12.92 8.08 -15.85
CA ALA A 32 12.39 9.06 -16.81
C ALA A 32 11.50 10.15 -16.16
N ASN A 33 10.91 9.85 -15.00
CA ASN A 33 10.02 10.73 -14.24
C ASN A 33 10.71 11.38 -13.04
N LYS A 34 12.05 11.31 -12.91
CA LYS A 34 12.80 11.85 -11.76
C LYS A 34 12.46 13.32 -11.42
N ASN A 35 12.14 14.12 -12.43
CA ASN A 35 11.76 15.53 -12.26
C ASN A 35 10.25 15.77 -12.31
N ASN A 36 9.44 14.73 -12.50
CA ASN A 36 7.98 14.79 -12.50
C ASN A 36 7.43 14.21 -11.21
N TRP A 37 7.32 15.05 -10.19
CA TRP A 37 6.88 14.67 -8.85
C TRP A 37 5.41 14.24 -8.78
N SER A 38 4.68 14.39 -9.89
CA SER A 38 3.33 13.88 -10.06
C SER A 38 3.27 12.37 -10.30
N LYS A 39 4.42 11.72 -10.44
CA LYS A 39 4.54 10.33 -10.88
C LYS A 39 5.41 9.56 -9.89
N GLY A 40 4.83 8.55 -9.24
CA GLY A 40 5.53 7.69 -8.29
C GLY A 40 5.06 7.86 -6.84
N LEU A 41 5.83 7.29 -5.93
CA LEU A 41 5.64 7.34 -4.48
C LEU A 41 6.55 8.42 -3.88
N LEU A 42 6.01 9.28 -3.03
CA LEU A 42 6.75 10.37 -2.38
C LEU A 42 6.45 10.42 -0.88
N ILE A 43 7.50 10.51 -0.07
CA ILE A 43 7.47 10.86 1.36
C ILE A 43 7.96 12.31 1.49
N SER A 44 7.17 13.17 2.12
CA SER A 44 7.53 14.57 2.34
C SER A 44 8.78 14.70 3.24
N ALA A 45 9.45 15.85 3.14
CA ALA A 45 10.70 16.10 3.87
C ALA A 45 10.53 16.07 5.40
N ASP A 46 9.36 16.44 5.89
CA ASP A 46 8.98 16.36 7.30
C ASP A 46 8.49 14.97 7.72
N GLY A 47 8.42 14.01 6.79
CA GLY A 47 7.96 12.65 7.04
C GLY A 47 6.45 12.50 7.27
N ASN A 48 5.69 13.59 7.17
CA ASN A 48 4.28 13.61 7.56
C ASN A 48 3.30 13.26 6.44
N ILE A 49 3.71 13.29 5.17
CA ILE A 49 2.83 13.09 4.02
C ILE A 49 3.43 12.02 3.11
N LEU A 50 2.64 11.00 2.81
CA LEU A 50 2.92 9.97 1.82
C LEU A 50 1.93 10.12 0.65
N THR A 51 2.43 10.22 -0.58
CA THR A 51 1.59 10.38 -1.79
C THR A 51 1.94 9.38 -2.88
N PHE A 52 0.94 8.96 -3.65
CA PHE A 52 1.10 8.22 -4.90
C PHE A 52 0.42 8.97 -6.04
N ASN A 53 1.19 9.32 -7.07
CA ASN A 53 0.70 10.09 -8.23
C ASN A 53 -0.12 11.35 -7.86
N ARG A 54 0.34 12.11 -6.86
CA ARG A 54 -0.33 13.30 -6.25
C ARG A 54 -1.50 13.00 -5.32
N SER A 55 -1.95 11.76 -5.21
CA SER A 55 -2.97 11.38 -4.23
C SER A 55 -2.31 11.11 -2.89
N VAL A 56 -2.77 11.79 -1.84
CA VAL A 56 -2.29 11.54 -0.47
C VAL A 56 -2.85 10.20 0.00
N ILE A 57 -1.97 9.30 0.44
CA ILE A 57 -2.33 7.99 0.99
C ILE A 57 -2.17 7.92 2.51
N ALA A 58 -1.33 8.79 3.09
CA ALA A 58 -1.26 9.02 4.53
C ALA A 58 -0.74 10.44 4.82
N GLY A 59 -1.28 11.11 5.83
CA GLY A 59 -0.65 12.28 6.42
C GLY A 59 -1.46 13.08 7.44
N ILE A 60 -0.91 14.18 7.94
CA ILE A 60 -1.57 15.03 8.95
C ILE A 60 -2.89 15.58 8.38
N GLY A 61 -3.99 15.33 9.09
CA GLY A 61 -5.34 15.73 8.65
C GLY A 61 -5.93 14.86 7.54
N THR A 62 -5.26 13.77 7.12
CA THR A 62 -5.91 12.78 6.26
C THR A 62 -6.84 11.93 7.11
N ASN A 63 -8.15 12.19 7.02
CA ASN A 63 -9.16 11.38 7.68
C ASN A 63 -9.31 9.96 7.07
N ASN A 64 -8.49 9.59 6.07
CA ASN A 64 -8.80 8.51 5.14
C ASN A 64 -7.65 7.58 4.74
N GLY A 65 -6.69 7.32 5.63
CA GLY A 65 -5.73 6.21 5.42
C GLY A 65 -6.37 4.82 5.62
N ALA A 66 -7.43 4.74 6.43
CA ALA A 66 -8.16 3.50 6.74
C ALA A 66 -9.60 3.78 7.26
N THR A 67 -10.33 4.76 6.71
CA THR A 67 -11.74 5.05 7.15
C THR A 67 -12.66 3.86 6.98
N ASN A 68 -12.26 2.97 6.10
CA ASN A 68 -12.74 1.61 6.10
C ASN A 68 -11.55 0.75 6.45
N GLY A 69 -11.53 0.13 7.63
CA GLY A 69 -10.77 -1.08 7.88
C GLY A 69 -11.23 -2.24 6.98
N THR A 70 -11.52 -1.98 5.70
CA THR A 70 -11.78 -2.98 4.69
C THR A 70 -10.46 -3.59 4.33
N ILE A 71 -10.13 -4.62 5.10
CA ILE A 71 -9.36 -5.76 4.62
C ILE A 71 -9.91 -6.09 3.22
N ASN A 72 -9.08 -5.89 2.19
CA ASN A 72 -9.43 -6.28 0.83
C ASN A 72 -9.37 -7.81 0.76
N TYR A 73 -10.49 -8.48 1.01
CA TYR A 73 -10.59 -9.91 0.71
C TYR A 73 -10.52 -10.11 -0.80
N SER A 74 -9.87 -11.18 -1.25
CA SER A 74 -9.93 -11.64 -2.64
C SER A 74 -11.38 -11.66 -3.11
N ALA A 75 -11.63 -11.13 -4.32
CA ALA A 75 -12.95 -11.12 -4.95
C ALA A 75 -13.60 -12.52 -4.84
N GLY A 76 -14.60 -12.65 -3.96
CA GLY A 76 -15.27 -13.92 -3.68
C GLY A 76 -15.63 -14.18 -2.21
N ASN A 77 -14.96 -13.55 -1.23
CA ASN A 77 -15.25 -13.75 0.20
C ASN A 77 -15.39 -12.42 0.98
N PRO A 78 -16.49 -11.67 0.84
CA PRO A 78 -16.74 -10.54 1.71
C PRO A 78 -17.05 -11.03 3.14
N ILE A 79 -16.24 -10.64 4.13
CA ILE A 79 -16.68 -10.72 5.53
C ILE A 79 -17.73 -9.64 5.73
N LEU A 80 -19.00 -10.00 5.57
CA LEU A 80 -20.11 -9.12 5.94
C LEU A 80 -20.02 -8.86 7.45
N GLN A 81 -19.68 -7.63 7.84
CA GLN A 81 -19.94 -7.19 9.20
C GLN A 81 -21.45 -7.10 9.40
N GLY A 82 -21.97 -7.82 10.39
CA GLY A 82 -23.40 -7.77 10.77
C GLY A 82 -24.27 -8.93 10.28
N VAL A 83 -23.74 -9.94 9.59
CA VAL A 83 -24.50 -11.17 9.28
C VAL A 83 -23.83 -12.36 9.95
N ASN A 84 -24.45 -12.84 11.02
CA ASN A 84 -24.05 -14.04 11.74
C ASN A 84 -24.18 -15.24 10.78
N ARG A 85 -23.06 -15.80 10.32
CA ARG A 85 -23.10 -17.01 9.49
C ARG A 85 -23.54 -18.17 10.38
N VAL A 86 -24.59 -18.88 9.99
CA VAL A 86 -25.18 -19.99 10.76
C VAL A 86 -24.33 -21.27 10.72
N GLY A 87 -23.20 -21.27 9.99
CA GLY A 87 -22.33 -22.45 9.84
C GLY A 87 -20.91 -22.20 10.34
N THR A 88 -20.37 -23.17 11.08
CA THR A 88 -19.06 -23.15 11.78
C THR A 88 -17.87 -23.62 10.94
N GLU A 89 -18.02 -23.83 9.64
CA GLU A 89 -17.01 -24.51 8.82
C GLU A 89 -16.06 -23.53 8.12
N GLY A 90 -14.78 -23.56 8.54
CA GLY A 90 -13.63 -23.07 7.76
C GLY A 90 -13.63 -21.59 7.37
N GLY A 91 -13.64 -20.67 8.34
CA GLY A 91 -13.52 -19.24 8.06
C GLY A 91 -13.58 -18.33 9.29
N PHE A 92 -13.38 -17.03 9.04
CA PHE A 92 -13.58 -15.99 10.05
C PHE A 92 -15.08 -15.70 10.23
N TYR A 93 -15.52 -15.54 11.47
CA TYR A 93 -16.87 -15.10 11.81
C TYR A 93 -16.83 -14.09 12.97
N SER A 94 -17.94 -13.36 13.16
CA SER A 94 -18.06 -12.37 14.23
C SER A 94 -19.44 -12.45 14.89
N ASN A 95 -19.50 -12.16 16.20
CA ASN A 95 -20.76 -12.08 16.96
C ASN A 95 -21.14 -10.61 17.28
N GLY A 96 -20.68 -9.67 16.47
CA GLY A 96 -20.89 -8.23 16.66
C GLY A 96 -19.93 -7.56 17.66
N ALA A 97 -19.40 -8.29 18.65
CA ALA A 97 -18.43 -7.75 19.61
C ALA A 97 -17.00 -8.28 19.40
N ASN A 98 -16.88 -9.55 19.01
CA ASN A 98 -15.61 -10.26 18.87
C ASN A 98 -15.51 -10.92 17.49
N ALA A 99 -14.27 -11.07 17.00
CA ALA A 99 -13.94 -11.83 15.80
C ALA A 99 -13.26 -13.15 16.18
N PHE A 100 -13.62 -14.23 15.49
CA PHE A 100 -13.17 -15.60 15.78
C PHE A 100 -12.72 -16.31 14.51
N TRP A 101 -11.83 -17.30 14.65
CA TRP A 101 -11.42 -18.22 13.58
C TRP A 101 -11.97 -19.62 13.85
N SER A 102 -12.76 -20.15 12.91
CA SER A 102 -13.13 -21.57 12.92
C SER A 102 -12.13 -22.36 12.08
N PRO A 103 -11.42 -23.35 12.64
CA PRO A 103 -10.63 -24.27 11.84
C PRO A 103 -11.53 -25.08 10.91
N CYS A 104 -11.01 -25.47 9.74
CA CYS A 104 -11.66 -26.47 8.90
C CYS A 104 -11.65 -27.81 9.66
N ILE A 105 -12.82 -28.40 9.90
CA ILE A 105 -12.96 -29.72 10.51
C ILE A 105 -13.43 -30.68 9.41
N THR A 106 -12.62 -31.67 9.09
CA THR A 106 -13.02 -32.80 8.24
C THR A 106 -13.67 -33.85 9.14
N ILE A 107 -14.91 -34.23 8.85
CA ILE A 107 -15.58 -35.41 9.42
C ILE A 107 -15.16 -36.68 8.69
#